data_AF-A0A972C4P4-F1
#
_entry.id   AF-A0A972C4P4-F1
#
_cell.length_a   1.000
_cell.length_b   1.000
_cell.length_c   1.000
_cell.angle_alpha   90.00
_cell.angle_beta   90.00
_cell.angle_gamma   90.00
#
_symmetry.space_group_name_H-M   'P 1'
#
loop_
_entity.id
_entity.type
_entity.pdbx_description
1 polymer ?
#
loop_
_entity_poly.entity_id
_entity_poly.type
_entity_poly.pdbx_seq_one_letter_code
_entity_poly.pdbx_strand_id
1 'polypeptide(L)' 'MNQYRNEILTSALEAREREVIEYQVNIDNFTSAIQKCGDDPELAEFRGNLEALLSSSKLEQRKAEIMLEVIQEQLA' A
#
# COMPACT_ATOMS: atom_id res chain seq x y z
N MET A 1 -13.69 -27.46 3.51
CA MET A 1 -12.47 -26.77 3.98
C MET A 1 -12.31 -26.94 5.48
N ASN A 2 -11.08 -26.95 6.00
CA ASN A 2 -10.80 -26.95 7.44
C ASN A 2 -11.25 -25.62 8.06
N GLN A 3 -12.10 -25.67 9.10
CA GLN A 3 -12.64 -24.47 9.77
C GLN A 3 -11.53 -23.51 10.22
N TYR A 4 -10.49 -24.03 10.84
CA TYR A 4 -9.35 -23.23 11.30
C TYR A 4 -8.60 -22.56 10.15
N ARG A 5 -8.48 -23.22 8.99
CA ARG A 5 -7.89 -22.62 7.78
C ARG A 5 -8.73 -21.44 7.29
N ASN A 6 -10.05 -21.56 7.31
CA ASN A 6 -10.94 -20.48 6.86
C ASN A 6 -10.90 -19.28 7.81
N GLU A 7 -10.79 -19.50 9.12
CA GLU A 7 -10.60 -18.42 10.11
C GLU A 7 -9.31 -17.65 9.85
N ILE A 8 -8.20 -18.35 9.56
CA ILE A 8 -6.92 -17.74 9.19
C ILE A 8 -7.05 -16.93 7.90
N LEU A 9 -7.63 -17.51 6.85
CA LEU A 9 -7.78 -16.84 5.55
C LEU A 9 -8.68 -15.61 5.66
N THR A 10 -9.75 -15.67 6.44
CA THR A 10 -10.66 -14.53 6.65
C THR A 10 -9.94 -13.39 7.38
N SER A 11 -9.18 -13.70 8.43
CA SER A 11 -8.38 -12.70 9.14
C SER A 11 -7.30 -12.08 8.24
N ALA A 12 -6.68 -12.89 7.38
CA ALA A 12 -5.67 -12.43 6.43
C ALA A 12 -6.27 -11.56 5.33
N LEU A 13 -7.49 -11.87 4.87
CA LEU A 13 -8.24 -11.08 3.89
C LEU A 13 -8.45 -9.65 4.41
N GLU A 14 -9.05 -9.51 5.60
CA GLU A 14 -9.31 -8.20 6.21
C GLU A 14 -8.02 -7.40 6.44
N ALA A 15 -6.92 -8.08 6.82
CA ALA A 15 -5.63 -7.42 7.00
C ALA A 15 -5.08 -6.87 5.68
N ARG A 16 -5.19 -7.63 4.58
CA ARG A 16 -4.72 -7.19 3.26
C ARG A 16 -5.58 -6.08 2.67
N GLU A 17 -6.90 -6.12 2.87
CA GLU A 17 -7.78 -5.02 2.47
C GLU A 17 -7.40 -3.71 3.16
N ARG A 18 -7.15 -3.75 4.48
CA ARG A 18 -6.67 -2.57 5.22
C ARG A 18 -5.33 -2.06 4.69
N GLU A 19 -4.38 -2.96 4.49
CA GLU A 19 -3.03 -2.61 4.02
C GLU A 19 -3.03 -1.97 2.62
N VAL A 20 -3.86 -2.45 1.69
CA VAL A 20 -4.04 -1.83 0.36
C VAL A 20 -4.54 -0.39 0.49
N ILE A 21 -5.50 -0.15 1.39
CA ILE A 21 -6.04 1.19 1.67
C ILE A 21 -4.97 2.08 2.30
N GLU A 22 -4.22 1.57 3.27
CA GLU A 22 -3.14 2.31 3.93
C GLU A 22 -2.06 2.74 2.94
N TYR A 23 -1.67 1.86 2.01
CA TYR A 23 -0.75 2.24 0.94
C TYR A 23 -1.34 3.28 0.00
N GLN A 24 -2.62 3.20 -0.35
CA GLN A 24 -3.26 4.23 -1.17
C GLN A 24 -3.21 5.61 -0.50
N VAL A 25 -3.53 5.67 0.80
CA VAL A 25 -3.46 6.92 1.59
C VAL A 25 -2.03 7.48 1.57
N ASN A 26 -1.01 6.63 1.73
CA ASN A 26 0.39 7.07 1.65
C ASN A 26 0.75 7.58 0.25
N ILE A 27 0.32 6.90 -0.81
CA ILE A 27 0.53 7.32 -2.20
C ILE A 27 -0.07 8.70 -2.46
N ASP A 28 -1.30 8.92 -2.02
CA ASP A 28 -2.00 10.20 -2.19
C ASP A 28 -1.28 11.32 -1.42
N ASN A 29 -0.87 11.04 -0.18
CA ASN A 29 -0.14 11.98 0.66
C ASN A 29 1.21 12.37 0.07
N PHE A 30 2.02 11.39 -0.35
CA PHE A 30 3.34 11.66 -0.93
C PHE A 30 3.21 12.40 -2.26
N THR A 31 2.25 12.01 -3.10
CA THR A 31 1.98 12.71 -4.38
C THR A 31 1.62 14.18 -4.13
N SER A 32 0.72 14.45 -3.18
CA SER A 32 0.33 15.82 -2.81
C SER A 32 1.48 16.61 -2.18
N ALA A 33 2.28 15.99 -1.33
CA ALA A 33 3.43 16.61 -0.69
C ALA A 33 4.54 16.98 -1.70
N ILE A 34 4.84 16.12 -2.68
CA ILE A 34 5.79 16.40 -3.76
C ILE A 34 5.36 17.65 -4.55
N GLN A 35 4.06 17.73 -4.92
CA GLN A 35 3.52 18.89 -5.61
C GLN A 35 3.65 20.17 -4.76
N LYS A 36 3.39 20.08 -3.46
CA LYS A 36 3.52 21.22 -2.53
C LYS A 36 4.95 21.69 -2.33
N CYS A 37 5.94 20.79 -2.42
CA CYS A 37 7.35 21.18 -2.38
C CYS A 37 7.72 22.09 -3.57
N GLY A 38 7.05 21.93 -4.72
CA GLY A 38 7.36 22.69 -5.93
C GLY A 38 8.84 22.55 -6.29
N ASP A 39 9.45 23.64 -6.77
CA ASP A 39 10.89 23.73 -7.07
C ASP A 39 11.67 24.48 -5.98
N ASP A 40 11.19 24.45 -4.74
CA ASP A 40 11.90 25.05 -3.61
C ASP A 40 13.24 24.33 -3.37
N PRO A 41 14.39 25.03 -3.54
CA PRO A 41 15.71 24.42 -3.35
C PRO A 41 15.94 23.92 -1.92
N GLU A 42 15.31 24.52 -0.91
CA GLU A 42 15.44 24.10 0.49
C GLU A 42 14.73 22.78 0.75
N LEU A 43 13.71 22.44 -0.05
CA LEU A 43 12.93 21.21 0.06
C LEU A 43 13.39 20.12 -0.92
N ALA A 44 14.44 20.35 -1.71
CA ALA A 44 14.86 19.43 -2.77
C ALA A 44 15.17 18.01 -2.25
N GLU A 45 15.88 17.90 -1.12
CA GLU A 45 16.18 16.60 -0.49
C GLU A 45 14.91 15.91 0.03
N PHE A 46 14.04 16.68 0.69
CA PHE A 46 12.77 16.16 1.20
C PHE A 46 11.87 15.67 0.05
N ARG A 47 11.79 16.41 -1.05
CA ARG A 47 11.07 16.00 -2.27
C ARG A 47 11.62 14.69 -2.83
N GLY A 48 12.95 14.55 -2.92
CA GLY A 48 13.58 13.30 -3.36
C GLY A 48 13.26 12.11 -2.44
N ASN A 49 13.24 12.32 -1.12
CA ASN A 49 12.83 11.29 -0.17
C ASN A 49 11.36 10.89 -0.34
N LEU A 50 10.46 11.86 -0.58
CA LEU A 50 9.05 11.58 -0.86
C LEU A 50 8.86 10.79 -2.16
N GLU A 51 9.64 11.09 -3.21
CA GLU A 51 9.59 10.34 -4.47
C GLU A 51 10.01 8.88 -4.29
N ALA A 52 11.05 8.63 -3.46
CA ALA A 52 11.48 7.29 -3.11
C ALA A 52 10.39 6.54 -2.31
N LEU A 53 9.78 7.20 -1.32
CA LEU A 53 8.67 6.63 -0.55
C LEU A 53 7.45 6.34 -1.44
N LEU A 54 7.08 7.25 -2.34
CA LEU A 54 6.00 7.07 -3.30
C LEU A 54 6.22 5.86 -4.20
N SER A 55 7.44 5.71 -4.73
CA SER A 55 7.82 4.55 -5.55
C SER A 55 7.70 3.24 -4.77
N SER A 56 8.21 3.22 -3.54
CA SER A 56 8.12 2.08 -2.64
C SER A 56 6.67 1.72 -2.31
N SER A 57 5.84 2.68 -1.90
CA SER A 57 4.43 2.44 -1.55
C SER A 57 3.61 1.91 -2.72
N LYS A 58 3.85 2.38 -3.95
CA LYS A 58 3.21 1.81 -5.16
C LYS A 58 3.58 0.35 -5.38
N LEU A 59 4.85 0.01 -5.18
CA LEU A 59 5.32 -1.37 -5.31
C LEU A 59 4.70 -2.27 -4.23
N GLU A 60 4.70 -1.83 -2.98
CA GLU A 60 4.14 -2.61 -1.87
C GLU A 60 2.61 -2.76 -1.97
N GLN A 61 1.88 -1.71 -2.39
CA GLN A 61 0.45 -1.80 -2.67
C GLN A 61 0.16 -2.91 -3.68
N ARG A 62 0.90 -2.93 -4.80
CA ARG A 62 0.73 -3.96 -5.84
C ARG A 62 0.99 -5.38 -5.31
N LYS A 63 1.97 -5.55 -4.41
CA LYS A 63 2.21 -6.85 -3.77
C LYS A 63 1.05 -7.23 -2.85
N ALA A 64 0.53 -6.28 -2.07
CA ALA A 64 -0.60 -6.50 -1.18
C ALA A 64 -1.88 -6.88 -1.97
N GLU A 65 -2.14 -6.22 -3.11
CA GLU A 65 -3.25 -6.54 -4.03
C GLU A 65 -3.14 -7.98 -4.57
N ILE A 66 -1.96 -8.41 -5.04
CA ILE A 66 -1.76 -9.80 -5.51
C ILE A 66 -2.04 -10.80 -4.38
N MET A 67 -1.58 -10.52 -3.16
CA MET A 67 -1.84 -11.42 -2.04
C MET A 67 -3.31 -11.42 -1.62
N LEU A 68 -4.00 -10.29 -1.75
CA LEU A 68 -5.44 -10.19 -1.51
C LEU A 68 -6.22 -11.07 -2.48
N GLU A 69 -5.92 -10.99 -3.77
CA GLU A 69 -6.52 -11.83 -4.82
C GLU A 69 -6.31 -13.32 -4.51
N VAL A 70 -5.08 -13.73 -4.18
CA VAL A 70 -4.75 -15.12 -3.82
C VAL A 70 -5.52 -15.61 -2.59
N ILE A 71 -5.79 -14.75 -1.61
CA ILE A 71 -6.59 -15.12 -0.43
C ILE A 71 -8.07 -15.27 -0.81
N GLN A 72 -8.59 -14.38 -1.65
CA GLN A 72 -9.96 -14.44 -2.16
C GLN A 72 -10.20 -15.74 -2.94
N GLU A 73 -9.28 -16.11 -3.83
CA GLU A 73 -9.34 -17.38 -4.57
C GLU A 73 -9.33 -18.61 -3.65
N GLN A 74 -8.63 -18.54 -2.52
CA GLN A 74 -8.57 -19.64 -1.55
C GLN A 74 -9.82 -19.78 -0.67
N LEU A 75 -10.66 -18.74 -0.60
CA LEU A 75 -11.91 -18.68 0.14
C LEU A 75 -13.14 -19.00 -0.72
N ALA A 76 -13.01 -18.95 -2.06
CA ALA A 76 -14.02 -19.35 -3.03
C ALA A 76 -14.28 -20.87 -3.01
#